data_AF-A0A950SSJ2-F1
#
_entry.id   AF-A0A950SSJ2-F1
#
_cell.length_a   1.000
_cell.length_b   1.000
_cell.length_c   1.000
_cell.angle_alpha   90.00
_cell.angle_beta   90.00
_cell.angle_gamma   90.00
#
_symmetry.space_group_name_H-M   'P 1'
#
loop_
_entity.id
_entity.type
_entity.pdbx_description
1 polymer ?
#
loop_
_entity_poly.entity_id
_entity_poly.type
_entity_poly.pdbx_seq_one_letter_code
_entity_poly.pdbx_strand_id
1 'polypeptide(L)'
;AGPFPVVIVLHSCSGYDANMAGGSLPGWVAFLQQQGYATFKFDSFTARGQSEVCASNAVTAGDRAGDVLVAPALLAGWPDVRPDRIAAIGFSHGGRHRRIRRARPRGIAAVAGAAGSSRR
;
A
#
# COMPACT_ATOMS: atom_id res chain seq x y z
N ALA A 1 17.57 -15.93 8.00
CA ALA A 1 17.30 -14.67 7.28
C ALA A 1 16.03 -14.06 7.87
N GLY A 2 15.92 -12.74 7.91
CA GLY A 2 14.91 -11.99 8.68
C GLY A 2 15.51 -11.36 9.95
N PRO A 3 14.95 -10.24 10.46
CA PRO A 3 13.71 -9.57 10.02
C PRO A 3 13.89 -8.55 8.87
N PHE A 4 12.84 -8.36 8.06
CA PHE A 4 12.84 -7.54 6.84
C PHE A 4 12.14 -6.18 7.01
N PRO A 5 12.62 -5.11 6.35
CA PRO A 5 11.81 -3.91 6.16
C PRO A 5 10.59 -4.21 5.28
N VAL A 6 9.45 -3.59 5.59
CA VAL A 6 8.18 -3.83 4.89
C VAL A 6 7.75 -2.61 4.08
N VAL A 7 7.25 -2.83 2.87
CA VAL A 7 6.55 -1.82 2.10
C VAL A 7 5.09 -2.22 1.89
N ILE A 8 4.17 -1.40 2.39
CA ILE A 8 2.73 -1.51 2.15
C ILE A 8 2.45 -1.03 0.73
N VAL A 9 1.80 -1.84 -0.09
CA VAL A 9 1.50 -1.53 -1.50
C VAL A 9 -0.01 -1.41 -1.70
N LEU A 10 -0.45 -0.25 -2.19
CA LEU A 10 -1.87 0.11 -2.30
C LEU A 10 -2.33 0.18 -3.77
N HIS A 11 -3.43 -0.49 -4.08
CA HIS A 11 -4.02 -0.53 -5.42
C HIS A 11 -4.70 0.79 -5.82
N SER A 12 -4.91 1.01 -7.13
CA SER A 12 -5.62 2.20 -7.62
C SER A 12 -7.16 2.11 -7.44
N CYS A 13 -7.93 3.02 -8.05
CA CYS A 13 -9.40 3.01 -7.91
C CYS A 13 -10.06 1.81 -8.59
N SER A 14 -9.38 1.12 -9.51
CA SER A 14 -9.93 -0.04 -10.23
C SER A 14 -9.95 -1.32 -9.40
N GLY A 15 -9.55 -1.26 -8.12
CA GLY A 15 -9.64 -2.41 -7.22
C GLY A 15 -8.39 -3.27 -7.13
N TYR A 16 -8.35 -4.16 -6.14
CA TYR A 16 -7.19 -5.02 -5.90
C TYR A 16 -6.91 -5.95 -7.09
N ASP A 17 -7.90 -6.75 -7.50
CA ASP A 17 -7.72 -7.79 -8.52
C ASP A 17 -7.30 -7.22 -9.88
N ALA A 18 -7.98 -6.18 -10.35
CA ALA A 18 -7.65 -5.55 -11.63
C ALA A 18 -6.20 -5.01 -11.65
N ASN A 19 -5.73 -4.45 -10.52
CA ASN A 19 -4.37 -3.94 -10.45
C ASN A 19 -3.33 -5.06 -10.32
N MET A 20 -3.69 -6.20 -9.73
CA MET A 20 -2.82 -7.39 -9.65
C MET A 20 -2.76 -8.18 -10.97
N ALA A 21 -3.83 -8.17 -11.77
CA ALA A 21 -3.90 -8.91 -13.03
C ALA A 21 -3.24 -8.19 -14.21
N GLY A 22 -3.27 -6.85 -14.27
CA GLY A 22 -2.75 -6.10 -15.42
C GLY A 22 -2.18 -4.71 -15.11
N GLY A 23 -2.03 -4.37 -13.82
CA GLY A 23 -1.49 -3.08 -13.40
C GLY A 23 0.03 -3.07 -13.23
N SER A 24 0.56 -1.93 -12.79
CA SER A 24 1.98 -1.80 -12.43
C SER A 24 2.32 -2.43 -11.07
N LEU A 25 1.31 -2.81 -10.27
CA LEU A 25 1.50 -3.34 -8.91
C LEU A 25 2.40 -4.58 -8.86
N PRO A 26 2.20 -5.63 -9.69
CA PRO A 26 3.07 -6.79 -9.71
C PRO A 26 4.53 -6.44 -9.97
N GLY A 27 4.80 -5.50 -10.90
CA GLY A 27 6.16 -5.05 -11.20
C GLY A 27 6.83 -4.36 -10.01
N TRP A 28 6.08 -3.51 -9.28
CA TRP A 28 6.59 -2.88 -8.07
C TRP A 28 6.79 -3.87 -6.92
N VAL A 29 5.89 -4.83 -6.74
CA VAL A 29 6.04 -5.90 -5.74
C VAL A 29 7.29 -6.71 -6.01
N ALA A 30 7.49 -7.16 -7.24
CA ALA A 30 8.67 -7.92 -7.64
C ALA A 30 9.96 -7.11 -7.45
N PHE A 31 9.97 -5.84 -7.87
CA PHE A 31 11.10 -4.94 -7.67
C PHE A 31 11.46 -4.79 -6.18
N LEU A 32 10.48 -4.51 -5.31
CA LEU A 32 10.71 -4.33 -3.89
C LEU A 32 11.26 -5.61 -3.22
N GLN A 33 10.72 -6.77 -3.60
CA GLN A 33 11.22 -8.06 -3.11
C GLN A 33 12.65 -8.32 -3.55
N GLN A 34 13.01 -8.01 -4.80
CA GLN A 34 14.39 -8.09 -5.29
C GLN A 34 15.35 -7.16 -4.54
N GLN A 35 14.85 -6.03 -4.02
CA GLN A 35 15.63 -5.11 -3.19
C GLN A 35 15.70 -5.51 -1.71
N GLY A 36 15.15 -6.68 -1.33
CA GLY A 36 15.20 -7.19 0.05
C GLY A 36 14.09 -6.66 0.96
N TYR A 37 13.02 -6.09 0.42
CA TYR A 37 11.85 -5.68 1.19
C TYR A 37 10.76 -6.76 1.16
N ALA A 38 10.16 -7.01 2.32
CA ALA A 38 8.87 -7.69 2.37
C ALA A 38 7.77 -6.73 1.86
N THR A 39 6.76 -7.26 1.19
CA THR A 39 5.64 -6.44 0.68
C THR A 39 4.33 -6.85 1.33
N PHE A 40 3.59 -5.85 1.82
CA PHE A 40 2.25 -6.05 2.37
C PHE A 40 1.23 -5.41 1.43
N LYS A 41 0.52 -6.24 0.67
CA LYS A 41 -0.48 -5.78 -0.30
C LYS A 41 -1.80 -5.58 0.45
N PHE A 42 -2.28 -4.34 0.49
CA PHE A 42 -3.49 -4.00 1.25
C PHE A 42 -4.67 -3.75 0.31
N ASP A 43 -5.74 -4.53 0.49
CA ASP A 43 -7.02 -4.34 -0.19
C ASP A 43 -7.96 -3.48 0.67
N SER A 44 -8.24 -2.26 0.20
CA SER A 44 -9.13 -1.34 0.90
C SER A 44 -10.61 -1.51 0.53
N PHE A 45 -10.95 -2.33 -0.46
CA PHE A 45 -12.28 -2.32 -1.08
C PHE A 45 -13.10 -3.56 -0.76
N THR A 46 -12.50 -4.76 -0.84
CA THR A 46 -13.27 -6.01 -0.77
C THR A 46 -13.98 -6.18 0.57
N ALA A 47 -13.34 -5.81 1.69
CA ALA A 47 -13.97 -5.85 3.02
C ALA A 47 -15.15 -4.85 3.18
N ARG A 48 -15.24 -3.86 2.28
CA ARG A 48 -16.31 -2.86 2.22
C ARG A 48 -17.35 -3.18 1.13
N GLY A 49 -17.30 -4.39 0.56
CA GLY A 49 -18.21 -4.83 -0.50
C GLY A 49 -18.03 -4.10 -1.83
N GLN A 50 -16.86 -3.47 -2.04
CA GLN A 50 -16.55 -2.75 -3.28
C GLN A 50 -15.49 -3.54 -4.06
N SER A 51 -15.63 -3.57 -5.38
CA SER A 51 -14.59 -4.07 -6.29
C SER A 51 -13.82 -2.92 -6.94
N GLU A 52 -14.46 -1.77 -7.17
CA GLU A 52 -13.84 -0.57 -7.73
C GLU A 52 -14.54 0.69 -7.19
N VAL A 53 -13.88 1.84 -7.29
CA VAL A 53 -14.44 3.15 -6.89
C VAL A 53 -13.99 4.26 -7.85
N CYS A 54 -13.67 3.94 -9.11
CA CYS A 54 -13.23 4.94 -10.07
C CYS A 54 -14.33 5.96 -10.42
N ALA A 55 -15.60 5.53 -10.38
CA ALA A 55 -16.77 6.38 -10.59
C ALA A 55 -17.56 6.66 -9.30
N SER A 56 -17.04 6.26 -8.13
CA SER A 56 -17.75 6.37 -6.85
C SER A 56 -16.87 6.96 -5.74
N ASN A 57 -17.51 7.46 -4.69
CA ASN A 57 -16.82 7.85 -3.45
C ASN A 57 -17.14 6.88 -2.30
N ALA A 58 -17.53 5.64 -2.61
CA ALA A 58 -17.90 4.64 -1.61
C ALA A 58 -16.75 4.28 -0.66
N VAL A 59 -15.49 4.40 -1.14
CA VAL A 59 -14.29 4.31 -0.31
C VAL A 59 -13.40 5.52 -0.60
N THR A 60 -13.27 6.41 0.39
CA THR A 60 -12.52 7.66 0.22
C THR A 60 -11.03 7.46 0.45
N ALA A 61 -10.21 8.39 -0.03
CA ALA A 61 -8.78 8.41 0.31
C ALA A 61 -8.53 8.55 1.84
N GLY A 62 -9.50 9.05 2.60
CA GLY A 62 -9.45 9.11 4.06
C GLY A 62 -9.58 7.73 4.70
N ASP A 63 -10.54 6.93 4.23
CA ASP A 63 -10.76 5.55 4.69
C ASP A 63 -9.52 4.70 4.43
N ARG A 64 -8.97 4.81 3.21
CA ARG A 64 -7.74 4.11 2.81
C ARG A 64 -6.52 4.58 3.58
N ALA A 65 -6.47 5.85 3.99
CA ALA A 65 -5.41 6.31 4.86
C ALA A 65 -5.53 5.62 6.23
N GLY A 66 -6.74 5.50 6.79
CA GLY A 66 -7.00 4.75 8.03
C GLY A 66 -6.46 3.32 7.98
N ASP A 67 -6.73 2.59 6.89
CA ASP A 67 -6.23 1.24 6.65
C ASP A 67 -4.69 1.15 6.77
N VAL A 68 -3.98 2.07 6.12
CA VAL A 68 -2.52 2.12 6.15
C VAL A 68 -2.00 2.52 7.53
N LEU A 69 -2.70 3.40 8.23
CA LEU A 69 -2.30 3.88 9.56
C LEU A 69 -2.37 2.77 10.63
N VAL A 70 -3.27 1.81 10.49
CA VAL A 70 -3.41 0.69 11.44
C VAL A 70 -2.53 -0.51 11.09
N ALA A 71 -2.09 -0.62 9.83
CA ALA A 71 -1.27 -1.73 9.37
C ALA A 71 0.04 -1.95 10.17
N PRO A 72 0.80 -0.91 10.61
CA PRO A 72 2.00 -1.12 11.43
C PRO A 72 1.75 -1.89 12.72
N ALA A 73 0.61 -1.68 13.39
CA ALA A 73 0.28 -2.40 14.62
C ALA A 73 0.07 -3.90 14.37
N LEU A 74 -0.53 -4.25 13.23
CA LEU A 74 -0.67 -5.63 12.79
C LEU A 74 0.69 -6.24 12.44
N LEU A 75 1.49 -5.53 11.65
CA LEU A 75 2.78 -6.00 11.13
C LEU A 75 3.85 -6.14 12.22
N ALA A 76 3.77 -5.34 13.29
CA ALA A 76 4.73 -5.40 14.40
C ALA A 76 4.69 -6.73 15.17
N GLY A 77 3.60 -7.50 15.07
CA GLY A 77 3.48 -8.82 15.69
C GLY A 77 4.12 -9.97 14.87
N TRP A 78 4.61 -9.70 13.65
CA TRP A 78 5.14 -10.74 12.78
C TRP A 78 6.64 -10.93 12.99
N PRO A 79 7.13 -12.17 13.20
CA PRO A 79 8.53 -12.42 13.57
C PRO A 79 9.53 -12.01 12.48
N ASP A 80 9.10 -12.00 11.21
CA ASP A 80 9.95 -11.66 10.07
C ASP A 80 9.92 -10.17 9.70
N VAL A 81 9.23 -9.33 10.47
CA VAL A 81 9.06 -7.90 10.17
C VAL A 81 9.95 -7.04 11.06
N ARG A 82 10.55 -6.01 10.46
CA ARG A 82 11.18 -4.89 11.18
C ARG A 82 10.15 -3.78 11.43
N PRO A 83 9.58 -3.67 12.65
CA PRO A 83 8.53 -2.70 12.93
C PRO A 83 9.02 -1.24 12.85
N ASP A 84 10.34 -1.02 12.94
CA ASP A 84 10.99 0.29 12.80
C ASP A 84 11.25 0.69 11.33
N ARG A 85 10.89 -0.17 10.37
CA ARG A 85 11.15 0.00 8.94
C ARG A 85 9.96 -0.40 8.08
N ILE A 86 8.83 0.29 8.28
CA ILE A 86 7.64 0.14 7.44
C ILE A 86 7.43 1.41 6.61
N ALA A 87 7.25 1.26 5.31
CA ALA A 87 6.89 2.33 4.40
C ALA A 87 5.59 2.00 3.65
N ALA A 88 4.99 2.97 2.96
CA ALA A 88 3.85 2.74 2.09
C ALA A 88 4.03 3.39 0.71
N ILE A 89 3.60 2.68 -0.34
CA ILE A 89 3.50 3.20 -1.69
C ILE A 89 2.09 2.97 -2.23
N GLY A 90 1.66 3.83 -3.16
CA GLY A 90 0.59 3.44 -4.05
C GLY A 90 0.27 4.43 -5.16
N PHE A 91 -0.78 4.10 -5.91
CA PHE A 91 -0.98 4.59 -7.27
C PHE A 91 -2.33 5.29 -7.42
N SER A 92 -2.34 6.49 -8.02
CA SER A 92 -3.56 7.29 -8.27
C SER A 92 -4.42 7.46 -7.01
N HIS A 93 -5.59 6.82 -6.91
CA HIS A 93 -6.44 6.83 -5.72
C HIS A 93 -5.72 6.24 -4.50
N GLY A 94 -5.00 5.14 -4.69
CA GLY A 94 -4.08 4.58 -3.70
C GLY A 94 -2.78 5.38 -3.58
N GLY A 95 -2.68 6.60 -4.12
CA GLY A 95 -1.59 7.56 -3.87
C GLY A 95 -2.07 8.84 -3.16
N ARG A 96 -3.39 9.05 -3.05
CA ARG A 96 -4.03 10.28 -2.53
C ARG A 96 -4.05 10.39 -0.99
N HIS A 97 -3.05 9.86 -0.29
CA HIS A 97 -2.99 9.86 1.19
C HIS A 97 -2.42 11.14 1.79
N ARG A 98 -3.00 12.30 1.46
CA ARG A 98 -2.56 13.60 2.00
C ARG A 98 -2.50 13.61 3.53
N ARG A 99 -3.33 12.80 4.22
CA ARG A 99 -3.33 12.66 5.68
C ARG A 99 -2.12 11.89 6.24
N ILE A 100 -1.62 10.83 5.60
CA ILE A 100 -0.51 10.03 6.17
C ILE A 100 0.79 10.84 6.18
N ARG A 101 1.06 11.59 5.10
CA ARG A 101 2.22 12.49 5.01
C ARG A 101 2.27 13.53 6.14
N ARG A 102 1.10 13.96 6.63
CA ARG A 102 0.99 14.98 7.68
C ARG A 102 0.95 14.39 9.09
N ALA A 103 0.48 13.15 9.24
CA ALA A 103 0.29 12.51 10.54
C ALA A 103 1.59 11.93 11.15
N ARG A 104 2.59 11.57 10.33
CA ARG A 104 3.82 10.81 10.75
C ARG A 104 3.54 9.86 11.94
N PRO A 105 2.60 8.93 11.78
CA PRO A 105 2.20 8.04 12.86
C PRO A 105 3.37 7.13 13.21
N ARG A 106 3.50 6.81 14.50
CA ARG A 106 4.51 5.86 14.98
C ARG A 106 4.41 4.57 14.16
N GLY A 107 5.54 4.13 13.61
CA GLY A 107 5.62 2.91 12.81
C GLY A 107 5.53 3.07 11.30
N ILE A 108 5.28 4.25 10.73
CA ILE A 108 5.45 4.48 9.27
C ILE A 108 6.64 5.42 9.04
N ALA A 109 7.70 4.89 8.46
CA ALA A 109 8.94 5.59 8.15
C ALA A 109 8.82 6.49 6.90
N ALA A 110 8.01 6.11 5.90
CA ALA A 110 7.85 6.88 4.67
C ALA A 110 6.55 6.58 3.91
N VAL A 111 6.05 7.55 3.14
CA VAL A 111 4.94 7.38 2.18
C VAL A 111 5.27 8.04 0.85
N ALA A 112 5.16 7.30 -0.24
CA ALA A 112 5.39 7.79 -1.61
C ALA A 112 4.20 7.47 -2.54
N GLY A 113 3.98 8.34 -3.52
CA GLY A 113 3.12 8.05 -4.66
C GLY A 113 3.99 7.48 -5.78
N ALA A 114 3.66 6.29 -6.29
CA ALA A 114 4.40 5.70 -7.39
C ALA A 114 3.78 6.17 -8.72
N ALA A 115 4.57 6.88 -9.52
CA ALA A 115 4.20 7.21 -10.89
C ALA A 115 4.41 5.96 -11.76
N GLY A 116 3.41 5.60 -12.56
CA GLY A 116 3.54 4.50 -13.51
C GLY A 116 4.55 4.87 -14.59
N SER A 117 5.76 4.33 -14.53
CA SER A 117 6.66 4.36 -15.69
C SER A 117 6.21 3.24 -16.64
N SER A 118 5.51 3.60 -17.72
CA SER A 118 5.40 2.70 -18.87
C SER A 118 6.81 2.52 -19.43
N ARG A 119 7.43 1.35 -19.25
CA ARG A 119 8.55 0.98 -20.11
C ARG A 119 7.94 0.67 -21.47
N ARG A 120 8.30 1.46 -22.48
CA ARG A 120 8.13 1.09 -23.88
C ARG A 120 9.08 -0.04 -24.22
#